data_AF-A0A318V3U8-F1
#
_entry.id   AF-A0A318V3U8-F1
#
_cell.length_a   1.000
_cell.length_b   1.000
_cell.length_c   1.000
_cell.angle_alpha   90.00
_cell.angle_beta   90.00
_cell.angle_gamma   90.00
#
_symmetry.space_group_name_H-M   'P 1'
#
loop_
_entity.id
_entity.type
_entity.pdbx_description
1 polymer ?
#
loop_
_entity_poly.entity_id
_entity_poly.type
_entity_poly.pdbx_seq_one_letter_code
_entity_poly.pdbx_strand_id
1 'polypeptide(L)' 'MRHKPTLSLTSKQQAYTSKKGDNFVESMRLEGYSVDKSLLSLSASERKVKKEQLLKKYLG' A
#
# COMPACT_ATOMS: atom_id res chain seq x y z
N MET A 1 -30.78 -8.57 -16.15
CA MET A 1 -29.47 -8.96 -15.59
C MET A 1 -29.46 -8.62 -14.10
N ARG A 2 -29.44 -9.60 -13.18
CA ARG A 2 -29.43 -9.33 -11.73
C ARG A 2 -27.99 -9.03 -11.30
N HIS A 3 -27.74 -7.82 -10.80
CA HIS A 3 -26.45 -7.40 -10.28
C HIS A 3 -26.03 -8.32 -9.12
N LYS A 4 -24.84 -8.91 -9.23
CA LYS A 4 -24.23 -9.74 -8.18
C LYS A 4 -24.00 -8.88 -6.93
N PRO A 5 -24.28 -9.36 -5.71
CA PRO A 5 -23.85 -8.64 -4.51
C PRO A 5 -22.32 -8.74 -4.45
N THR A 6 -21.63 -7.65 -4.78
CA THR A 6 -20.23 -7.50 -4.42
C THR A 6 -20.17 -7.58 -2.90
N LEU A 7 -19.53 -8.63 -2.39
CA LEU A 7 -19.34 -8.87 -0.96
C LEU A 7 -18.73 -7.58 -0.35
N SER A 8 -19.53 -6.78 0.34
CA SER A 8 -19.05 -5.54 0.91
C SER A 8 -18.18 -5.86 2.12
N LEU A 9 -17.03 -5.18 2.21
CA LEU A 9 -16.16 -5.33 3.37
C LEU A 9 -16.92 -4.93 4.64
N THR A 10 -16.74 -5.71 5.70
CA THR A 10 -17.25 -5.34 7.03
C THR A 10 -16.64 -4.01 7.48
N SER A 11 -17.33 -3.27 8.34
CA SER A 11 -16.84 -1.99 8.88
C SER A 11 -15.44 -2.09 9.47
N LYS A 12 -15.13 -3.20 10.15
CA LYS A 12 -13.79 -3.50 10.70
C LYS A 12 -12.74 -3.63 9.60
N GLN A 13 -13.05 -4.33 8.51
CA GLN A 13 -12.14 -4.49 7.37
C GLN A 13 -11.90 -3.15 6.66
N GLN A 14 -12.94 -2.33 6.49
CA GLN A 14 -12.81 -0.98 5.92
C GLN A 14 -11.88 -0.10 6.77
N ALA A 15 -12.12 -0.06 8.09
CA ALA A 15 -11.27 0.69 9.02
C ALA A 15 -9.81 0.20 8.99
N TYR A 16 -9.58 -1.11 8.90
CA TYR A 16 -8.24 -1.66 8.74
C TYR A 16 -7.59 -1.24 7.41
N THR A 17 -8.33 -1.30 6.30
CA THR A 17 -7.80 -0.90 4.99
C THR A 17 -7.39 0.57 4.93
N SER A 18 -8.10 1.44 5.67
CA SER A 18 -7.75 2.86 5.78
C SER A 18 -6.49 3.10 6.61
N LYS A 19 -6.23 2.30 7.65
CA LYS A 19 -5.12 2.52 8.60
C LYS A 19 -3.87 1.68 8.34
N LYS A 20 -3.94 0.64 7.52
CA LYS A 20 -2.82 -0.31 7.30
C LYS A 20 -1.53 0.38 6.84
N GLY A 21 -1.64 1.43 6.04
CA GLY A 21 -0.48 2.18 5.53
C GLY A 21 0.21 2.97 6.62
N ASP A 22 -0.57 3.69 7.44
CA ASP A 22 -0.04 4.45 8.57
C ASP A 22 0.59 3.53 9.62
N ASN A 23 -0.06 2.39 9.92
CA ASN A 23 0.48 1.40 10.85
C ASN A 23 1.81 0.83 10.36
N PHE A 24 1.94 0.58 9.05
CA PHE A 24 3.21 0.12 8.46
C PHE A 24 4.31 1.16 8.62
N VAL A 25 4.02 2.44 8.34
CA VAL A 25 5.01 3.52 8.47
C VAL A 25 5.43 3.69 9.92
N GLU A 26 4.48 3.65 10.85
CA GLU A 26 4.78 3.76 12.28
C GLU A 26 5.62 2.58 12.76
N SER A 27 5.32 1.35 12.33
CA SER A 27 6.13 0.17 12.65
C SER A 27 7.57 0.32 12.16
N MET A 28 7.76 0.77 10.92
CA MET A 28 9.09 1.01 10.36
C MET A 28 9.83 2.13 11.08
N ARG A 29 9.11 3.18 11.50
CA ARG A 29 9.67 4.28 12.29
C ARG A 29 10.15 3.81 13.65
N LEU A 30 9.42 2.91 14.30
CA LEU A 30 9.81 2.30 15.58
C LEU A 30 11.08 1.44 15.45
N GLU A 31 11.29 0.83 14.29
CA GLU A 31 12.52 0.10 13.95
C GLU A 31 13.67 1.02 13.51
N GLY A 32 13.45 2.35 13.46
CA GLY A 32 14.45 3.34 13.09
C GLY A 32 14.56 3.60 11.57
N TYR A 33 13.66 3.03 10.77
CA TYR A 33 13.61 3.25 9.33
C TYR A 33 12.76 4.47 8.97
N SER A 34 13.17 5.18 7.91
CA SER A 34 12.37 6.24 7.29
C SER A 34 11.67 5.70 6.05
N VAL A 35 10.34 5.85 6.00
CA VAL A 35 9.50 5.38 4.89
C VAL A 35 8.89 6.57 4.16
N ASP A 36 9.08 6.62 2.84
CA ASP A 36 8.39 7.56 1.97
C ASP A 36 6.92 7.14 1.81
N LYS A 37 6.02 7.88 2.48
CA LYS A 37 4.57 7.63 2.48
C LYS A 37 3.94 7.74 1.09
N SER A 38 4.55 8.48 0.16
CA SER A 38 4.00 8.63 -1.20
C SER A 38 3.96 7.30 -1.97
N LEU A 39 4.76 6.32 -1.57
CA LEU A 39 4.78 4.98 -2.16
C LEU A 39 3.53 4.16 -1.80
N LEU A 40 2.84 4.50 -0.69
CA LEU A 40 1.66 3.77 -0.22
C LEU A 40 0.38 4.16 -0.95
N SER A 41 0.34 5.35 -1.57
CA SER A 41 -0.78 5.82 -2.38
C SER A 41 -0.75 5.35 -3.83
N LEU A 42 0.35 4.72 -4.26
CA LEU A 42 0.51 4.23 -5.63
C LEU A 42 -0.43 3.05 -5.93
N SER A 43 -1.05 3.08 -7.11
CA SER A 43 -1.78 1.94 -7.67
C SER A 43 -0.86 0.73 -7.89
N ALA A 44 -1.45 -0.45 -8.10
CA ALA A 44 -0.67 -1.66 -8.38
C ALA A 44 0.25 -1.49 -9.61
N SER A 45 -0.25 -0.83 -10.66
CA SER A 45 0.52 -0.55 -11.89
C SER A 45 1.67 0.41 -11.63
N GLU A 46 1.42 1.49 -10.91
CA GLU A 46 2.47 2.48 -10.57
C GLU A 46 3.54 1.89 -9.66
N ARG A 47 3.16 1.05 -8.69
CA ARG A 47 4.13 0.33 -7.83
C ARG A 47 5.04 -0.58 -8.64
N LYS A 48 4.50 -1.28 -9.65
CA LYS A 48 5.31 -2.13 -10.54
C LYS A 48 6.36 -1.29 -11.27
N VAL A 49 5.95 -0.18 -11.90
CA VAL A 49 6.87 0.71 -12.62
C VAL A 49 7.93 1.28 -11.68
N LYS A 50 7.53 1.77 -10.49
CA LYS A 50 8.44 2.36 -9.51
C LYS A 50 9.45 1.34 -8.99
N LYS A 51 9.03 0.08 -8.79
CA LYS A 51 9.92 -1.01 -8.39
C LYS A 51 11.01 -1.23 -9.45
N GLU A 52 10.66 -1.36 -10.72
CA GLU A 52 11.65 -1.56 -11.79
C GLU A 52 12.64 -0.38 -11.89
N GLN A 53 12.16 0.86 -11.72
CA GLN A 53 13.02 2.04 -11.68
C GLN A 53 14.03 2.00 -10.52
N LEU A 54 13.57 1.60 -9.33
CA LEU A 54 14.44 1.46 -8.16
C LEU A 54 15.48 0.37 -8.35
N LEU A 55 15.07 -0.80 -8.86
CA LEU A 55 15.99 -1.90 -9.14
C LEU A 55 17.07 -1.48 -10.14
N LYS A 56 16.67 -0.83 -11.24
CA LYS A 56 17.62 -0.32 -12.23
C LYS A 56 18.59 0.72 -11.65
N LYS A 57 18.14 1.55 -10.70
CA LYS A 57 18.98 2.59 -10.09
C LYS A 57 20.06 2.02 -9.16
N TYR A 58 19.75 0.96 -8.43
CA TYR A 58 20.61 0.47 -7.35
C TYR A 58 21.30 -0.87 -7.62
N LEU A 59 20.81 -1.66 -8.59
CA LEU A 59 21.32 -2.99 -8.92
C LEU A 59 21.77 -3.11 -10.39
N GLY A 60 21.62 -2.04 -11.19
CA GLY A 60 21.94 -1.99 -12.62
C GLY A 60 23.15 -1.12 -12.90
#